data_AF-A0A8H7KZX1-F1
#
_entry.id   AF-A0A8H7KZX1-F1
#
_cell.length_a   1.000
_cell.length_b   1.000
_cell.length_c   1.000
_cell.angle_alpha   90.00
_cell.angle_beta   90.00
_cell.angle_gamma   90.00
#
_symmetry.space_group_name_H-M   'P 1'
#
loop_
_entity.id
_entity.type
_entity.pdbx_description
1 polymer ?
#
loop_
_entity_poly.entity_id
_entity_poly.type
_entity_poly.pdbx_seq_one_letter_code
_entity_poly.pdbx_strand_id
1 'polypeptide(L)'
;MSALILDLIYSVIESITCHEGCDIDPENKEGATPLHLAISGKYIDDPEARIAVIRELLDSGADTKKEDLDGSTALQILDRLIKKAKKQDAAHLEEIKDMIIQEQIQDSALPDDVVRDDDDGSGGSGSGSDSD
;
A
#
# COMPACT_ATOMS: atom_id res chain seq x y z
N MET A 1 16.07 5.52 25.07
CA MET A 1 16.36 4.17 24.51
C MET A 1 15.61 3.90 23.20
N SER A 2 14.65 4.74 22.79
CA SER A 2 13.84 4.55 21.57
C SER A 2 14.57 4.82 20.24
N ALA A 3 15.34 5.91 20.13
CA ALA A 3 15.96 6.29 18.84
C ALA A 3 16.92 5.24 18.25
N LEU A 4 17.79 4.64 19.07
CA LEU A 4 18.76 3.63 18.59
C LEU A 4 18.11 2.34 18.09
N ILE A 5 16.95 1.99 18.65
CA ILE A 5 16.21 0.79 18.24
C ILE A 5 15.48 1.07 16.92
N LEU A 6 14.90 2.26 16.78
CA LEU A 6 14.27 2.71 15.53
C LEU A 6 15.29 2.79 14.39
N ASP A 7 16.45 3.44 14.62
CA ASP A 7 17.51 3.55 13.61
C ASP A 7 18.03 2.17 13.18
N LEU A 8 18.17 1.23 14.12
CA LEU A 8 18.60 -0.14 13.82
C LEU A 8 17.55 -0.91 13.02
N ILE A 9 16.27 -0.81 13.39
CA ILE A 9 15.18 -1.46 12.65
C ILE A 9 15.06 -0.88 11.25
N TYR A 10 15.14 0.45 11.11
CA TYR A 10 15.07 1.14 9.83
C TYR A 10 16.22 0.72 8.92
N SER A 11 17.45 0.74 9.43
CA SER A 11 18.63 0.30 8.68
C SER A 11 18.56 -1.17 8.25
N VAL A 12 17.99 -2.05 9.07
CA VAL A 12 17.83 -3.46 8.73
C VAL A 12 16.78 -3.63 7.63
N ILE A 13 15.65 -2.93 7.73
CA ILE A 13 14.59 -3.03 6.70
C ILE A 13 15.08 -2.43 5.39
N GLU A 14 15.64 -1.21 5.41
CA GLU A 14 16.20 -0.55 4.22
C GLU A 14 17.27 -1.42 3.55
N SER A 15 18.14 -2.06 4.33
CA SER A 15 19.15 -2.96 3.78
C SER A 15 18.54 -4.22 3.15
N ILE A 16 17.41 -4.72 3.63
CA ILE A 16 16.76 -5.92 3.08
C ILE A 16 15.95 -5.54 1.84
N THR A 17 15.21 -4.42 1.87
CA THR A 17 14.33 -3.97 0.78
C THR A 17 15.06 -3.30 -0.38
N CYS A 18 16.24 -2.69 -0.16
CA CYS A 18 17.05 -2.07 -1.23
C CYS A 18 17.78 -3.06 -2.15
N HIS A 19 17.75 -4.36 -1.87
CA HIS A 19 18.38 -5.34 -2.76
C HIS A 19 17.41 -5.72 -3.89
N GLU A 20 17.83 -5.50 -5.15
CA GLU A 20 17.05 -5.93 -6.31
C GLU A 20 16.69 -7.43 -6.21
N GLY A 21 15.39 -7.72 -6.31
CA GLY A 21 14.86 -9.08 -6.20
C GLY A 21 14.55 -9.52 -4.76
N CYS A 22 14.58 -8.63 -3.77
CA CYS A 22 14.02 -8.95 -2.45
C CYS A 22 12.50 -9.18 -2.58
N ASP A 23 12.06 -10.35 -2.12
CA ASP A 23 10.64 -10.63 -1.95
C ASP A 23 10.15 -9.87 -0.71
N ILE A 24 9.17 -8.97 -0.89
CA ILE A 24 8.58 -8.15 0.16
C ILE A 24 7.46 -8.90 0.89
N ASP A 25 6.88 -9.92 0.25
CA ASP A 25 5.77 -10.71 0.79
C ASP A 25 6.10 -12.19 1.02
N PRO A 26 7.25 -12.55 1.63
CA PRO A 26 7.53 -13.92 1.97
C PRO A 26 6.56 -14.39 3.05
N GLU A 27 5.97 -15.57 2.84
CA GLU A 27 5.00 -16.13 3.76
C GLU A 27 5.69 -17.04 4.78
N ASN A 28 5.32 -16.88 6.06
CA ASN A 28 5.74 -17.83 7.09
C ASN A 28 4.90 -19.13 7.02
N LYS A 29 5.08 -20.04 7.98
CA LYS A 29 4.32 -21.31 8.05
C LYS A 29 2.81 -21.15 8.25
N GLU A 30 2.36 -19.97 8.66
CA GLU A 30 0.97 -19.59 8.87
C GLU A 30 0.39 -18.83 7.67
N GLY A 31 1.16 -18.70 6.56
CA GLY A 31 0.77 -17.88 5.40
C GLY A 31 0.88 -16.37 5.66
N ALA A 32 1.38 -15.96 6.82
CA ALA A 32 1.47 -14.56 7.20
C ALA A 32 2.70 -13.91 6.52
N THR A 33 2.45 -12.80 5.81
CA THR A 33 3.48 -11.91 5.25
C THR A 33 4.07 -10.99 6.33
N PRO A 34 5.18 -10.28 6.08
CA PRO A 34 5.71 -9.30 7.03
C PRO A 34 4.68 -8.26 7.48
N LEU A 35 3.79 -7.83 6.58
CA LEU A 35 2.72 -6.87 6.88
C LEU A 35 1.70 -7.45 7.88
N HIS A 36 1.30 -8.72 7.75
CA HIS A 36 0.43 -9.40 8.73
C HIS A 36 1.07 -9.41 10.12
N LEU A 37 2.36 -9.75 10.19
CA LEU A 37 3.08 -9.85 11.46
C LEU A 37 3.25 -8.48 12.12
N ALA A 38 3.56 -7.44 11.34
CA ALA A 38 3.68 -6.08 11.84
C ALA A 38 2.36 -5.58 12.46
N ILE A 39 1.22 -5.80 11.78
CA ILE A 39 -0.11 -5.40 12.26
C ILE A 39 -0.51 -6.16 13.53
N SER A 40 -0.18 -7.45 13.62
CA SER A 40 -0.52 -8.28 14.79
C SER A 40 0.02 -7.71 16.11
N GLY A 41 1.08 -6.89 16.04
CA GLY A 41 1.76 -6.32 17.21
C GLY A 41 2.47 -7.35 18.08
N LYS A 42 2.55 -8.62 17.65
CA LYS A 42 3.11 -9.74 18.43
C LYS A 42 4.62 -9.61 18.70
N TYR A 43 5.33 -8.89 17.83
CA TYR A 43 6.79 -8.81 17.85
C TYR A 43 7.34 -7.39 18.07
N ILE A 44 6.48 -6.38 18.00
CA ILE A 44 6.85 -4.97 18.14
C ILE A 44 5.89 -4.31 19.13
N ASP A 45 6.33 -4.26 20.39
CA ASP A 45 5.58 -3.67 21.49
C ASP A 45 5.48 -2.14 21.37
N ASP A 46 6.52 -1.51 20.79
CA ASP A 46 6.60 -0.08 20.59
C ASP A 46 5.68 0.37 19.42
N PRO A 47 4.65 1.21 19.67
CA PRO A 47 3.76 1.68 18.61
C PRO A 47 4.47 2.47 17.51
N GLU A 48 5.45 3.29 17.87
CA GLU A 48 6.18 4.14 16.91
C GLU A 48 7.04 3.28 15.98
N ALA A 49 7.78 2.31 16.53
CA ALA A 49 8.52 1.33 15.73
C ALA A 49 7.60 0.54 14.82
N ARG A 50 6.43 0.10 15.33
CA ARG A 50 5.48 -0.67 14.53
C ARG A 50 4.94 0.14 13.35
N ILE A 51 4.62 1.41 13.56
CA ILE A 51 4.18 2.32 12.49
C ILE A 51 5.28 2.49 11.44
N ALA A 52 6.53 2.69 11.87
CA ALA A 52 7.67 2.85 10.95
C ALA A 52 7.88 1.59 10.08
N VAL A 53 7.82 0.40 10.68
CA VAL A 53 7.92 -0.88 9.93
C VAL A 53 6.78 -1.03 8.94
N ILE A 54 5.54 -0.75 9.35
CA ILE A 54 4.37 -0.86 8.45
C ILE A 54 4.53 0.10 7.27
N ARG A 55 4.93 1.35 7.52
CA ARG A 55 5.14 2.34 6.47
C ARG A 55 6.17 1.88 5.45
N GLU A 56 7.34 1.43 5.92
CA GLU A 56 8.41 0.98 5.03
C GLU A 56 8.00 -0.23 4.18
N LEU A 57 7.23 -1.16 4.76
CA LEU A 57 6.68 -2.30 4.02
C LEU A 57 5.71 -1.85 2.92
N LEU A 58 4.82 -0.89 3.22
CA LEU A 58 3.89 -0.33 2.24
C LEU A 58 4.64 0.45 1.14
N ASP A 59 5.60 1.30 1.52
CA ASP A 59 6.43 2.08 0.59
C ASP A 59 7.29 1.15 -0.31
N SER A 60 7.64 -0.04 0.19
CA SER A 60 8.32 -1.10 -0.57
C SER A 60 7.39 -1.93 -1.46
N GLY A 61 6.08 -1.66 -1.46
CA GLY A 61 5.10 -2.35 -2.31
C GLY A 61 4.55 -3.65 -1.75
N ALA A 62 4.48 -3.82 -0.43
CA ALA A 62 3.87 -5.00 0.19
C ALA A 62 2.40 -5.17 -0.22
N ASP A 63 2.03 -6.39 -0.64
CA ASP A 63 0.68 -6.70 -1.06
C ASP A 63 -0.29 -6.76 0.13
N THR A 64 -1.10 -5.70 0.27
CA THR A 64 -2.12 -5.58 1.31
C THR A 64 -3.30 -6.54 1.15
N LYS A 65 -3.43 -7.20 -0.01
CA LYS A 65 -4.55 -8.10 -0.35
C LYS A 65 -4.21 -9.58 -0.13
N LYS A 66 -2.95 -9.94 0.12
CA LYS A 66 -2.58 -11.31 0.48
C LYS A 66 -3.32 -11.77 1.73
N GLU A 67 -3.72 -13.04 1.71
CA GLU A 67 -4.41 -13.70 2.82
C GLU A 67 -3.47 -14.67 3.52
N ASP A 68 -3.54 -14.70 4.85
CA ASP A 68 -2.93 -15.77 5.65
C ASP A 68 -3.71 -17.10 5.50
N LEU A 69 -3.25 -18.17 6.17
CA LEU A 69 -3.93 -19.46 6.12
C LEU A 69 -5.34 -19.47 6.74
N ASP A 70 -5.69 -18.45 7.53
CA ASP A 70 -7.04 -18.24 8.04
C ASP A 70 -7.93 -17.47 7.03
N GLY A 71 -7.43 -17.18 5.82
CA GLY A 71 -8.12 -16.40 4.79
C GLY A 71 -8.23 -14.92 5.15
N SER A 72 -7.34 -14.42 6.02
CA SER A 72 -7.41 -13.07 6.54
C SER A 72 -6.37 -12.17 5.90
N THR A 73 -6.78 -11.00 5.44
CA THR A 73 -5.85 -9.96 5.02
C THR A 73 -5.32 -9.15 6.19
N ALA A 74 -4.22 -8.43 5.96
CA ALA A 74 -3.67 -7.39 6.84
C ALA A 74 -4.77 -6.46 7.44
N LEU A 75 -5.65 -5.93 6.59
CA LEU A 75 -6.74 -5.03 7.01
C LEU A 75 -7.78 -5.76 7.89
N GLN A 76 -8.11 -7.02 7.59
CA GLN A 76 -9.07 -7.80 8.37
C GLN A 76 -8.52 -8.18 9.75
N ILE A 77 -7.21 -8.43 9.88
CA ILE A 77 -6.55 -8.56 11.19
C ILE A 77 -6.69 -7.25 11.97
N LEU A 78 -6.38 -6.12 11.34
CA LEU A 78 -6.46 -4.80 11.97
C LEU A 78 -7.88 -4.49 12.49
N ASP A 79 -8.91 -4.71 11.67
CA ASP A 79 -10.30 -4.50 12.06
C ASP A 79 -10.70 -5.37 13.26
N ARG A 80 -10.20 -6.61 13.35
CA ARG A 80 -10.42 -7.48 14.52
C ARG A 80 -9.73 -6.93 15.76
N LEU A 81 -8.52 -6.37 15.62
CA LEU A 81 -7.79 -5.74 16.71
C LEU A 81 -8.51 -4.49 17.22
N ILE A 82 -8.98 -3.61 16.33
CA ILE A 82 -9.74 -2.40 16.69
C ILE A 82 -11.01 -2.78 17.47
N LYS A 83 -11.75 -3.80 17.01
CA LYS A 83 -12.96 -4.30 17.71
C LYS A 83 -12.66 -4.87 19.10
N LYS A 84 -11.46 -5.41 19.31
CA LYS A 84 -11.02 -6.01 20.59
C LYS A 84 -10.38 -4.98 21.53
N ALA A 85 -9.80 -3.91 21.01
CA ALA A 85 -9.12 -2.88 21.78
C ALA A 85 -10.11 -2.09 22.65
N LYS A 86 -9.69 -1.72 23.87
CA LYS A 86 -10.42 -0.72 24.67
C LYS A 86 -10.17 0.64 24.02
N LYS A 87 -11.18 1.52 23.98
CA LYS A 87 -11.21 2.80 23.22
C LYS A 87 -9.95 3.69 23.25
N GLN A 88 -9.05 3.53 24.21
CA GLN A 88 -7.86 4.36 24.43
C GLN A 88 -6.63 3.87 23.62
N ASP A 89 -6.60 2.60 23.22
CA ASP A 89 -5.47 1.99 22.50
C ASP A 89 -5.66 1.99 20.97
N ALA A 90 -6.81 2.48 20.48
CA ALA A 90 -7.19 2.39 19.08
C ALA A 90 -6.60 3.50 18.20
N ALA A 91 -6.06 4.59 18.77
CA ALA A 91 -5.60 5.74 17.98
C ALA A 91 -4.53 5.36 16.94
N HIS A 92 -3.50 4.62 17.34
CA HIS A 92 -2.45 4.13 16.44
C HIS A 92 -2.97 3.07 15.45
N LEU A 93 -4.02 2.32 15.82
CA LEU A 93 -4.62 1.31 14.93
C LEU A 93 -5.43 1.97 13.81
N GLU A 94 -6.13 3.06 14.10
CA GLU A 94 -6.83 3.85 13.07
C GLU A 94 -5.84 4.54 12.13
N GLU A 95 -4.70 5.03 12.64
CA GLU A 95 -3.61 5.54 11.79
C GLU A 95 -3.07 4.46 10.83
N ILE A 96 -2.82 3.25 11.34
CA ILE A 96 -2.41 2.11 10.50
C ILE A 96 -3.47 1.79 9.45
N LYS A 97 -4.75 1.91 9.81
CA LYS A 97 -5.86 1.63 8.90
C LYS A 97 -5.87 2.60 7.73
N ASP A 98 -5.72 3.89 8.03
CA ASP A 98 -5.67 4.94 7.01
C ASP A 98 -4.50 4.72 6.03
N MET A 99 -3.33 4.30 6.51
CA MET A 99 -2.18 3.98 5.65
C MET A 99 -2.48 2.83 4.68
N ILE A 100 -3.03 1.71 5.17
CA ILE A 100 -3.33 0.54 4.32
C ILE A 100 -4.41 0.87 3.28
N ILE A 101 -5.43 1.65 3.66
CA ILE A 101 -6.50 2.05 2.75
C ILE A 101 -5.98 3.01 1.67
N GLN A 102 -5.10 3.94 2.01
CA GLN A 102 -4.49 4.85 1.04
C GLN A 102 -3.72 4.09 -0.04
N GLU A 103 -2.96 3.06 0.35
CA GLU A 103 -2.22 2.22 -0.59
C GLU A 103 -3.14 1.47 -1.55
N GLN A 104 -4.26 0.93 -1.05
CA GLN A 104 -5.24 0.24 -1.88
C GLN A 104 -5.93 1.14 -2.93
N ILE A 105 -5.97 2.46 -2.70
CA ILE A 105 -6.59 3.41 -3.64
C ILE A 105 -5.63 3.72 -4.80
N GLN A 106 -4.31 3.73 -4.59
CA GLN A 106 -3.35 4.01 -5.66
C GLN A 106 -3.36 2.95 -6.77
N ASP A 107 -3.59 1.68 -6.42
CA ASP A 107 -3.72 0.55 -7.36
C ASP A 107 -5.01 0.61 -8.22
N SER A 108 -5.96 1.50 -7.88
CA SER A 108 -7.22 1.68 -8.60
C SER A 108 -7.24 2.89 -9.55
N ALA A 109 -6.11 3.59 -9.72
CA ALA A 109 -6.00 4.73 -10.62
C ALA A 109 -4.99 4.47 -11.76
N LEU A 110 -5.46 3.92 -12.88
CA LEU A 110 -4.85 4.22 -14.18
C LEU A 110 -5.89 4.72 -15.20
N PRO A 111 -5.48 5.62 -16.12
CA PRO A 111 -6.34 6.47 -16.94
C PRO A 111 -6.50 5.93 -18.36
N ASP A 112 -7.72 5.57 -18.76
CA ASP A 112 -8.06 5.26 -20.15
C ASP A 112 -9.03 6.32 -20.69
N ASP A 113 -8.48 7.34 -21.35
CA ASP A 113 -9.09 7.99 -22.52
C ASP A 113 -8.05 8.92 -23.18
N VAL A 114 -6.98 8.32 -23.70
CA VAL A 114 -6.26 8.86 -24.86
C VAL A 114 -6.95 8.35 -26.12
N VAL A 115 -8.15 8.88 -26.40
CA VAL A 115 -8.64 8.83 -27.78
C VAL A 115 -7.95 9.96 -28.54
N ARG A 116 -6.85 9.60 -29.18
CA ARG A 116 -6.37 10.32 -30.36
C ARG A 116 -7.30 9.95 -31.49
N ASP A 117 -8.33 10.75 -31.72
CA ASP A 117 -9.02 10.72 -33.01
C ASP A 117 -8.19 11.53 -34.00
N ASP A 118 -7.18 10.85 -34.56
CA ASP A 118 -6.69 11.15 -35.89
C ASP A 118 -7.82 10.79 -36.88
N ASP A 119 -8.77 11.70 -37.10
CA ASP A 119 -9.74 11.59 -38.20
C ASP A 119 -9.14 12.23 -39.46
N ASP A 120 -8.39 11.43 -40.20
CA ASP A 120 -7.86 11.72 -41.53
C ASP A 120 -8.91 11.42 -42.61
N GLY A 121 -9.99 12.21 -42.65
CA GLY A 121 -11.11 12.03 -43.58
C GLY A 121 -11.29 13.16 -44.59
N SER A 122 -10.51 13.16 -45.66
CA SER A 122 -10.65 14.05 -46.84
C SER A 122 -12.07 14.06 -47.43
N GLY A 123 -12.67 15.26 -47.55
CA GLY A 123 -13.94 15.50 -48.23
C GLY A 123 -13.94 16.86 -48.92
N GLY A 124 -13.34 16.94 -50.10
CA GLY A 124 -13.32 18.15 -50.93
C GLY A 124 -14.66 18.50 -51.57
N SER A 125 -14.79 19.79 -51.92
CA SER A 125 -15.57 20.43 -53.00
C SER A 125 -16.04 21.79 -52.47
N GLY A 126 -15.56 22.95 -52.92
CA GLY A 126 -15.49 23.39 -54.31
C GLY A 126 -16.80 24.12 -54.67
N SER A 127 -16.68 25.38 -55.10
CA SER A 127 -17.70 26.38 -55.53
C SER A 127 -18.00 27.41 -54.43
N GLY A 128 -17.82 28.73 -54.59
CA GLY A 128 -17.68 29.57 -55.78
C GLY A 128 -18.63 30.77 -55.62
N SER A 129 -18.11 31.98 -55.86
CA SER A 129 -18.87 33.22 -56.21
C SER A 129 -19.59 33.92 -55.04
N ASP A 130 -19.67 35.25 -54.88
CA ASP A 130 -19.50 36.42 -55.74
C ASP A 130 -19.17 37.69 -54.91
N SER A 131 -18.48 38.62 -55.56
CA SER A 131 -18.56 40.10 -55.60
C SER A 131 -19.42 40.88 -54.58
N ASP A 132 -18.83 41.90 -53.94
CA ASP A 132 -18.95 43.34 -54.30
C ASP A 132 -18.09 44.25 -53.39
#